data_AF-A0A960I324-F1
#
_entry.id   AF-A0A960I324-F1
#
_cell.length_a   1.000
_cell.length_b   1.000
_cell.length_c   1.000
_cell.angle_alpha   90.00
_cell.angle_beta   90.00
_cell.angle_gamma   90.00
#
_symmetry.space_group_name_H-M   'P 1'
#
loop_
_entity.id
_entity.type
_entity.pdbx_description
1 polymer ?
#
loop_
_entity_poly.entity_id
_entity_poly.type
_entity_poly.pdbx_seq_one_letter_code
_entity_poly.pdbx_strand_id
1 'polypeptide(L)'
;GGLLAGVLVGMWATRRRGVSVAAMFTAAAPAIPLAQAVGRLGNWWNQELFGRPTTLPWGLEIDDAHLPEGYASGTLFHPTFLYEALWNVALAGALILIERKVKLKPGRLLAVYVAGYAAGRFWVEGLRIDPANAGGGWRLNQWTAVVAFVLAVAFLVWDWRRPAPVAAAGADDSDMPADEDNPDTPAAEQDDYVPEDD
;
A
#
# COMPACT_ATOMS: atom_id res chain seq x y z
N GLY A 1 2.01 15.69 9.42
CA GLY A 1 3.29 16.08 8.79
C GLY A 1 3.88 14.96 7.94
N GLY A 2 4.28 13.84 8.57
CA GLY A 2 5.07 12.78 7.90
C GLY A 2 4.44 12.17 6.63
N LEU A 3 3.13 11.91 6.61
CA LEU A 3 2.46 11.34 5.43
C LEU A 3 2.53 12.27 4.21
N LEU A 4 2.17 13.55 4.41
CA LEU A 4 2.21 14.59 3.36
C LEU A 4 3.64 14.80 2.86
N ALA A 5 4.61 14.94 3.77
CA ALA A 5 6.01 15.08 3.40
C ALA A 5 6.53 13.85 2.63
N GLY A 6 6.18 12.65 3.08
CA GLY A 6 6.55 11.39 2.40
C GLY A 6 5.99 11.29 0.99
N VAL A 7 4.72 11.68 0.78
CA VAL A 7 4.10 11.72 -0.56
C VAL A 7 4.81 12.74 -1.46
N LEU A 8 5.03 13.96 -0.98
CA LEU A 8 5.66 15.02 -1.78
C LEU A 8 7.11 14.68 -2.16
N VAL A 9 7.90 14.19 -1.19
CA VAL A 9 9.29 13.76 -1.42
C VAL A 9 9.33 12.54 -2.35
N GLY A 10 8.44 11.57 -2.16
CA GLY A 10 8.31 10.41 -3.04
C GLY A 10 8.04 10.82 -4.49
N MET A 11 7.04 11.69 -4.70
CA MET A 11 6.70 12.21 -6.03
C MET A 11 7.84 13.00 -6.68
N TRP A 12 8.58 13.79 -5.91
CA TRP A 12 9.75 14.50 -6.40
C TRP A 12 10.89 13.53 -6.80
N ALA A 13 11.17 12.54 -5.95
CA ALA A 13 12.23 11.57 -6.19
C ALA A 13 11.94 10.66 -7.39
N THR A 14 10.68 10.25 -7.60
CA THR A 14 10.30 9.41 -8.75
C THR A 14 10.39 10.19 -10.05
N ARG A 15 9.97 11.46 -10.05
CA ARG A 15 10.14 12.35 -11.21
C ARG A 15 11.61 12.53 -11.57
N ARG A 16 12.49 12.72 -10.58
CA ARG A 16 13.94 12.84 -10.78
C ARG A 16 14.58 11.56 -11.36
N ARG A 17 13.99 10.39 -11.09
CA ARG A 17 14.55 9.08 -11.47
C ARG A 17 13.88 8.44 -12.69
N GLY A 18 12.92 9.12 -13.33
CA GLY A 18 12.17 8.57 -14.46
C GLY A 18 11.29 7.38 -14.10
N VAL A 19 11.00 7.15 -12.80
CA VAL A 19 10.19 6.02 -12.33
C VAL A 19 8.71 6.41 -12.42
N SER A 20 7.88 5.51 -12.93
CA SER A 20 6.44 5.76 -13.01
C SER A 20 5.83 5.93 -11.62
N VAL A 21 4.89 6.88 -11.51
CA VAL A 21 4.14 7.12 -10.26
C VAL A 21 3.41 5.85 -9.81
N ALA A 22 2.95 5.03 -10.76
CA ALA A 22 2.36 3.73 -10.47
C ALA A 22 3.33 2.78 -9.75
N ALA A 23 4.57 2.65 -10.24
CA ALA A 23 5.57 1.79 -9.61
C ALA A 23 5.91 2.26 -8.18
N MET A 24 5.94 3.58 -7.95
CA MET A 24 6.08 4.14 -6.60
C MET A 24 4.95 3.70 -5.67
N PHE A 25 3.69 3.85 -6.09
CA PHE A 25 2.55 3.46 -5.26
C PHE A 25 2.49 1.95 -5.04
N THR A 26 2.85 1.14 -6.03
CA THR A 26 2.99 -0.32 -5.89
C THR A 26 4.03 -0.67 -4.82
N ALA A 27 5.20 -0.04 -4.84
CA ALA A 27 6.25 -0.26 -3.84
C ALA A 27 5.85 0.26 -2.45
N ALA A 28 5.16 1.40 -2.39
CA ALA A 28 4.72 1.99 -1.13
C ALA A 28 3.58 1.19 -0.46
N ALA A 29 2.71 0.54 -1.24
CA ALA A 29 1.52 -0.14 -0.73
C ALA A 29 1.80 -1.16 0.39
N PRO A 30 2.77 -2.09 0.29
CA PRO A 30 3.13 -2.96 1.41
C PRO A 30 4.05 -2.31 2.44
N ALA A 31 4.85 -1.30 2.05
CA ALA A 31 5.78 -0.63 2.95
C ALA A 31 5.08 0.23 4.01
N ILE A 32 3.98 0.90 3.65
CA ILE A 32 3.21 1.75 4.56
C ILE A 32 2.64 0.96 5.76
N PRO A 33 1.85 -0.12 5.58
CA PRO A 33 1.33 -0.87 6.72
C PRO A 33 2.47 -1.49 7.53
N LEU A 34 3.55 -1.96 6.91
CA LEU A 34 4.70 -2.48 7.65
C LEU A 34 5.34 -1.41 8.56
N ALA A 35 5.53 -0.19 8.06
CA ALA A 35 6.03 0.93 8.86
C ALA A 35 5.06 1.29 10.00
N GLN A 36 3.75 1.22 9.75
CA GLN A 36 2.74 1.42 10.79
C GLN A 36 2.80 0.33 11.87
N ALA A 37 3.03 -0.93 11.50
CA ALA A 37 3.18 -2.02 12.46
C ALA A 37 4.36 -1.79 13.41
N VAL A 38 5.51 -1.35 12.88
CA VAL A 38 6.68 -1.01 13.69
C VAL A 38 6.37 0.18 14.61
N GLY A 39 5.68 1.20 14.11
CA GLY A 39 5.26 2.35 14.92
C GLY A 39 4.39 1.95 16.12
N ARG A 40 3.58 0.88 16.00
CA ARG A 40 2.74 0.37 17.10
C ARG A 40 3.54 -0.23 18.26
N LEU A 41 4.77 -0.67 18.02
CA LEU A 41 5.64 -1.13 19.11
C LEU A 41 6.01 0.00 20.07
N GLY A 42 6.06 1.25 19.57
CA GLY A 42 6.23 2.42 20.41
C GLY A 42 5.09 2.60 21.41
N ASN A 43 3.85 2.26 21.02
CA ASN A 43 2.70 2.35 21.92
C ASN A 43 2.77 1.32 23.05
N TRP A 44 3.34 0.14 22.80
CA TRP A 44 3.60 -0.84 23.85
C TRP A 44 4.64 -0.34 24.85
N TRP A 45 5.76 0.18 24.36
CA TRP A 45 6.83 0.70 25.22
C TRP A 45 6.37 1.92 26.03
N ASN A 46 5.58 2.79 25.42
CA ASN A 46 5.04 3.99 26.06
C ASN A 46 3.76 3.72 26.88
N GLN A 47 3.30 2.46 26.94
CA GLN A 47 2.07 2.04 27.61
C GLN A 47 0.87 2.96 27.30
N GLU A 48 0.62 3.20 26.01
CA GLU A 48 -0.45 4.09 25.54
C GLU A 48 -1.34 3.41 24.49
N LEU A 49 -2.51 3.99 24.22
CA LEU A 49 -3.41 3.57 23.13
C LEU A 49 -3.86 2.09 23.20
N PHE A 50 -4.08 1.57 24.42
CA PHE A 50 -4.72 0.27 24.68
C PHE A 50 -6.26 0.37 24.64
N GLY A 51 -6.92 -0.80 24.54
CA GLY A 51 -8.36 -0.92 24.34
C GLY A 51 -9.15 -1.01 25.64
N ARG A 52 -10.34 -1.64 25.57
CA ARG A 52 -11.22 -1.82 26.74
C ARG A 52 -10.64 -2.80 27.76
N PRO A 53 -11.06 -2.73 29.04
CA PRO A 53 -10.82 -3.79 30.00
C PRO A 53 -11.25 -5.14 29.44
N THR A 54 -10.46 -6.16 29.72
CA THR A 54 -10.67 -7.51 29.21
C THR A 54 -10.29 -8.53 30.26
N THR A 55 -10.87 -9.72 30.16
CA THR A 55 -10.53 -10.88 31.00
C THR A 55 -9.82 -11.97 30.20
N LEU A 56 -9.42 -11.65 28.97
CA LEU A 56 -8.74 -12.59 28.08
C LEU A 56 -7.32 -12.89 28.60
N PRO A 57 -6.80 -14.11 28.37
CA PRO A 57 -5.50 -14.53 28.91
C PRO A 57 -4.31 -13.81 28.27
N TRP A 58 -4.51 -13.10 27.16
CA TRP A 58 -3.53 -12.22 26.51
C TRP A 58 -3.81 -10.74 26.77
N GLY A 59 -4.58 -10.42 27.81
CA GLY A 59 -4.78 -9.05 28.26
C GLY A 59 -3.45 -8.38 28.61
N LEU A 60 -3.36 -7.10 28.29
CA LEU A 60 -2.21 -6.25 28.57
C LEU A 60 -2.37 -5.63 29.95
N GLU A 61 -1.42 -5.89 30.83
CA GLU A 61 -1.26 -5.17 32.07
C GLU A 61 -0.53 -3.85 31.80
N ILE A 62 -0.98 -2.79 32.46
CA ILE A 62 -0.43 -1.43 32.35
C ILE A 62 0.07 -1.04 33.74
N ASP A 63 1.25 -0.42 33.81
CA ASP A 63 1.80 0.04 35.08
C ASP A 63 0.88 1.08 35.70
N ASP A 64 0.79 1.08 37.04
CA ASP A 64 -0.06 2.02 37.79
C ASP A 64 0.20 3.49 37.44
N ALA A 65 1.43 3.82 37.03
CA ALA A 65 1.83 5.16 36.60
C ALA A 65 1.16 5.63 35.29
N HIS A 66 0.73 4.69 34.45
CA HIS A 66 0.08 4.95 33.16
C HIS A 66 -1.39 4.50 33.14
N LEU A 67 -1.90 4.02 34.28
CA LEU A 67 -3.26 3.53 34.39
C LEU A 67 -4.27 4.68 34.27
N PRO A 68 -5.33 4.56 33.46
CA PRO A 68 -6.34 5.61 33.37
C PRO A 68 -7.13 5.73 34.68
N GLU A 69 -7.54 6.96 35.02
CA GLU A 69 -8.35 7.22 36.20
C GLU A 69 -9.64 6.37 36.20
N GLY A 70 -9.96 5.78 37.36
CA GLY A 70 -11.16 4.96 37.54
C GLY A 70 -10.97 3.44 37.35
N TYR A 71 -9.76 2.98 37.00
CA TYR A 71 -9.43 1.55 36.97
C TYR A 71 -8.58 1.14 38.17
N ALA A 72 -8.74 -0.11 38.60
CA ALA A 72 -7.95 -0.67 39.69
C ALA A 72 -6.60 -1.19 39.18
N SER A 73 -5.57 -1.14 40.02
CA SER A 73 -4.29 -1.80 39.73
C SER A 73 -4.50 -3.28 39.37
N GLY A 74 -3.75 -3.75 38.38
CA GLY A 74 -3.88 -5.10 37.82
C GLY A 74 -5.04 -5.29 36.84
N THR A 75 -5.75 -4.22 36.45
CA THR A 75 -6.76 -4.30 35.38
C THR A 75 -6.07 -4.62 34.05
N LEU A 76 -6.56 -5.66 33.36
CA LEU A 76 -6.09 -6.05 32.04
C LEU A 76 -6.88 -5.33 30.95
N PHE A 77 -6.18 -4.90 29.90
CA PHE A 77 -6.77 -4.21 28.74
C PHE A 77 -6.53 -4.97 27.44
N HIS A 78 -7.36 -4.75 26.43
CA HIS A 78 -7.09 -5.25 25.10
C HIS A 78 -5.80 -4.62 24.53
N PRO A 79 -4.78 -5.40 24.11
CA PRO A 79 -3.60 -4.88 23.44
C PRO A 79 -3.92 -4.44 22.00
N THR A 80 -4.63 -3.33 21.82
CA THR A 80 -5.02 -2.80 20.52
C THR A 80 -3.81 -2.48 19.64
N PHE A 81 -2.69 -2.03 20.23
CA PHE A 81 -1.44 -1.85 19.49
C PHE A 81 -1.00 -3.15 18.79
N LEU A 82 -1.14 -4.30 19.46
CA LEU A 82 -0.75 -5.61 18.94
C LEU A 82 -1.70 -6.04 17.84
N TYR A 83 -3.01 -5.88 18.06
CA TYR A 83 -4.01 -6.20 17.05
C TYR A 83 -3.78 -5.37 15.77
N GLU A 84 -3.48 -4.08 15.92
CA GLU A 84 -3.13 -3.19 14.82
C GLU A 84 -1.81 -3.60 14.14
N ALA A 85 -0.77 -3.95 14.91
CA ALA A 85 0.51 -4.38 14.36
C ALA A 85 0.36 -5.67 13.55
N LEU A 86 -0.34 -6.67 14.09
CA LEU A 86 -0.60 -7.94 13.42
C LEU A 86 -1.42 -7.75 12.15
N TRP A 87 -2.47 -6.92 12.20
CA TRP A 87 -3.26 -6.61 11.01
C TRP A 87 -2.42 -5.96 9.92
N ASN A 88 -1.57 -5.00 10.30
CA ASN A 88 -0.69 -4.31 9.36
C ASN A 88 0.35 -5.24 8.74
N VAL A 89 0.96 -6.15 9.52
CA VAL A 89 1.88 -7.18 9.00
C VAL A 89 1.14 -8.13 8.07
N ALA A 90 -0.06 -8.59 8.45
CA ALA A 90 -0.88 -9.46 7.62
C ALA A 90 -1.27 -8.77 6.30
N LEU A 91 -1.64 -7.48 6.34
CA LEU A 91 -1.95 -6.68 5.17
C LEU A 91 -0.73 -6.50 4.27
N ALA A 92 0.44 -6.17 4.82
CA ALA A 92 1.68 -6.06 4.07
C ALA A 92 2.03 -7.40 3.39
N GLY A 93 1.94 -8.51 4.12
CA GLY A 93 2.16 -9.86 3.59
C GLY A 93 1.17 -10.22 2.49
N ALA A 94 -0.11 -9.93 2.67
CA ALA A 94 -1.15 -10.16 1.67
C ALA A 94 -0.88 -9.36 0.39
N LEU A 95 -0.50 -8.08 0.50
CA LEU A 95 -0.17 -7.25 -0.66
C LEU A 95 1.03 -7.80 -1.43
N ILE A 96 2.10 -8.20 -0.73
CA ILE A 96 3.28 -8.82 -1.35
C ILE A 96 2.90 -10.13 -2.03
N LEU A 97 2.10 -10.98 -1.39
CA LEU A 97 1.66 -12.26 -1.96
C LEU A 97 0.78 -12.06 -3.19
N ILE A 98 -0.13 -11.09 -3.16
CA ILE A 98 -0.99 -10.76 -4.30
C ILE A 98 -0.14 -10.26 -5.47
N GLU A 99 0.77 -9.31 -5.25
CA GLU A 99 1.64 -8.79 -6.30
C GLU A 99 2.54 -9.87 -6.91
N ARG A 100 3.02 -10.81 -6.08
CA ARG A 100 3.85 -11.94 -6.56
C ARG A 100 3.06 -12.99 -7.35
N LYS A 101 1.80 -13.24 -6.99
CA LYS A 101 0.97 -14.29 -7.61
C LYS A 101 0.12 -13.78 -8.77
N VAL A 102 -0.23 -12.50 -8.76
CA VAL A 102 -1.15 -11.87 -9.71
C VAL A 102 -0.49 -10.63 -10.28
N LYS A 103 -0.25 -10.62 -11.60
CA LYS A 103 0.18 -9.40 -12.30
C LYS A 103 -0.99 -8.41 -12.35
N LEU A 104 -1.07 -7.57 -11.33
CA LEU A 104 -2.11 -6.56 -11.23
C LEU A 104 -1.83 -5.41 -12.20
N LYS A 105 -2.90 -4.85 -12.79
CA LYS A 105 -2.81 -3.58 -13.52
C LYS A 105 -2.38 -2.46 -12.54
N PRO A 106 -1.64 -1.44 -13.02
CA PRO A 106 -1.31 -0.25 -12.24
C PRO A 106 -2.49 0.28 -11.44
N GLY A 107 -2.28 0.58 -10.16
CA GLY A 107 -3.30 1.13 -9.26
C GLY A 107 -4.19 0.12 -8.54
N ARG A 108 -4.31 -1.13 -9.03
CA ARG A 108 -5.12 -2.15 -8.32
C ARG A 108 -4.54 -2.53 -6.97
N LEU A 109 -3.22 -2.67 -6.85
CA LEU A 109 -2.58 -3.00 -5.57
C LEU A 109 -2.84 -1.91 -4.51
N LEU A 110 -2.85 -0.63 -4.93
CA LEU A 110 -3.19 0.48 -4.06
C LEU A 110 -4.65 0.40 -3.59
N ALA A 111 -5.59 0.04 -4.47
CA ALA A 111 -6.98 -0.14 -4.09
C ALA A 111 -7.18 -1.32 -3.12
N VAL A 112 -6.45 -2.42 -3.30
CA VAL A 112 -6.42 -3.54 -2.34
C VAL A 112 -5.88 -3.07 -0.98
N TYR A 113 -4.81 -2.28 -0.98
CA TYR A 113 -4.28 -1.67 0.24
C TYR A 113 -5.32 -0.78 0.95
N VAL A 114 -6.00 0.12 0.21
CA VAL A 114 -7.03 1.00 0.78
C VAL A 114 -8.18 0.20 1.38
N ALA A 115 -8.66 -0.83 0.68
CA ALA A 115 -9.71 -1.72 1.20
C ALA A 115 -9.26 -2.46 2.47
N GLY A 116 -8.06 -3.06 2.46
CA GLY A 116 -7.54 -3.77 3.63
C GLY A 116 -7.27 -2.85 4.83
N TYR A 117 -6.78 -1.64 4.58
CA TYR A 117 -6.58 -0.63 5.62
C TYR A 117 -7.91 -0.18 6.23
N ALA A 118 -8.90 0.10 5.38
CA ALA A 118 -10.24 0.49 5.83
C ALA A 118 -10.90 -0.60 6.67
N ALA A 119 -10.79 -1.87 6.28
CA ALA A 119 -11.30 -3.00 7.05
C ALA A 119 -10.64 -3.10 8.44
N GLY A 120 -9.31 -3.01 8.51
CA GLY A 120 -8.58 -2.99 9.78
C GLY A 120 -8.97 -1.82 10.67
N ARG A 121 -9.08 -0.62 10.07
CA ARG A 121 -9.53 0.58 10.77
C ARG A 121 -10.91 0.43 11.38
N PHE A 122 -11.85 -0.13 10.62
CA PHE A 122 -13.20 -0.36 11.12
C PHE A 122 -13.20 -1.29 12.34
N TRP A 123 -12.45 -2.41 12.27
CA TRP A 123 -12.36 -3.39 13.34
C TRP A 123 -11.71 -2.82 14.61
N VAL A 124 -10.54 -2.21 14.49
CA VAL A 124 -9.77 -1.64 15.61
C VAL A 124 -10.56 -0.54 16.31
N GLU A 125 -11.23 0.32 15.53
CA GLU A 125 -12.02 1.41 16.07
C GLU A 125 -13.24 0.91 16.85
N GLY A 126 -13.76 -0.28 16.53
CA GLY A 126 -14.80 -0.96 17.31
C GLY A 126 -14.33 -1.49 18.67
N LEU A 127 -13.01 -1.64 18.88
CA LEU A 127 -12.43 -2.12 20.14
C LEU A 127 -12.12 -0.98 21.13
N ARG A 128 -12.38 0.27 20.77
CA ARG A 128 -12.07 1.44 21.61
C ARG A 128 -13.22 1.83 22.55
N ILE A 129 -12.90 2.48 23.67
CA ILE A 129 -13.86 2.84 24.75
C ILE A 129 -14.57 4.17 24.52
N ASP A 130 -13.91 5.15 23.90
CA ASP A 130 -14.45 6.51 23.68
C ASP A 130 -15.89 6.53 23.10
N PRO A 131 -16.72 7.50 23.51
CA PRO A 131 -18.11 7.59 23.10
C PRO A 131 -18.27 7.74 21.57
N ALA A 132 -19.26 7.02 21.02
CA ALA A 132 -19.61 7.06 19.61
C ALA A 132 -20.38 8.35 19.27
N ASN A 133 -19.66 9.38 18.83
CA ASN A 133 -20.21 10.73 18.64
C ASN A 133 -20.69 11.04 17.20
N ALA A 134 -21.03 10.04 16.37
CA ALA A 134 -21.35 10.26 14.96
C ALA A 134 -22.70 9.71 14.48
N GLY A 135 -23.55 9.23 15.39
CA GLY A 135 -24.88 8.67 15.07
C GLY A 135 -24.86 7.20 14.67
N GLY A 136 -25.97 6.50 14.91
CA GLY A 136 -26.14 5.08 14.59
C GLY A 136 -25.32 4.10 15.47
N GLY A 137 -24.76 4.57 16.59
CA GLY A 137 -23.90 3.76 17.46
C GLY A 137 -22.46 3.58 16.95
N TRP A 138 -22.10 4.20 15.83
CA TRP A 138 -20.78 4.12 15.21
C TRP A 138 -20.01 5.42 15.31
N ARG A 139 -18.68 5.32 15.23
CA ARG A 139 -17.77 6.46 15.23
C ARG A 139 -17.61 7.04 13.82
N LEU A 140 -17.27 8.32 13.72
CA LEU A 140 -17.02 8.97 12.42
C LEU A 140 -15.93 8.24 11.62
N ASN A 141 -14.90 7.76 12.32
CA ASN A 141 -13.81 6.96 11.72
C ASN A 141 -14.29 5.62 11.14
N GLN A 142 -15.35 5.02 11.69
CA GLN A 142 -15.94 3.80 11.13
C GLN A 142 -16.74 4.13 9.87
N TRP A 143 -17.48 5.24 9.86
CA TRP A 143 -18.18 5.71 8.66
C TRP A 143 -17.21 6.02 7.52
N THR A 144 -16.12 6.74 7.80
CA THR A 144 -15.11 7.04 6.77
C THR A 144 -14.41 5.78 6.28
N ALA A 145 -14.14 4.82 7.16
CA ALA A 145 -13.62 3.51 6.77
C ALA A 145 -14.59 2.75 5.85
N VAL A 146 -15.89 2.71 6.16
CA VAL A 146 -16.89 2.06 5.29
C VAL A 146 -16.93 2.71 3.91
N VAL A 147 -16.97 4.04 3.83
CA VAL A 147 -16.97 4.75 2.55
C VAL A 147 -15.71 4.45 1.74
N ALA A 148 -14.53 4.54 2.38
CA ALA A 148 -13.26 4.24 1.72
C ALA A 148 -13.20 2.78 1.22
N PHE A 149 -13.70 1.83 2.01
CA PHE A 149 -13.78 0.43 1.64
C PHE A 149 -14.67 0.23 0.41
N VAL A 150 -15.90 0.76 0.44
CA VAL A 150 -16.86 0.62 -0.65
C VAL A 150 -16.31 1.22 -1.94
N LEU A 151 -15.70 2.41 -1.89
CA LEU A 151 -15.11 3.05 -3.07
C LEU A 151 -13.95 2.23 -3.63
N ALA A 152 -13.08 1.68 -2.78
CA ALA A 152 -11.97 0.85 -3.22
C ALA A 152 -12.44 -0.46 -3.88
N VAL A 153 -13.43 -1.13 -3.29
CA VAL A 153 -14.02 -2.35 -3.86
C VAL A 153 -14.77 -2.03 -5.17
N ALA A 154 -15.55 -0.95 -5.21
CA ALA A 154 -16.25 -0.53 -6.42
C ALA A 154 -15.26 -0.23 -7.57
N PHE A 155 -14.15 0.45 -7.29
CA PHE A 155 -13.07 0.67 -8.25
C PHE A 155 -12.48 -0.65 -8.76
N LEU A 156 -12.15 -1.59 -7.86
CA LEU A 156 -11.61 -2.90 -8.25
C LEU A 156 -12.58 -3.68 -9.14
N VAL A 157 -13.86 -3.72 -8.80
CA VAL A 157 -14.90 -4.42 -9.58
C VAL A 157 -15.08 -3.76 -10.94
N TRP A 158 -15.15 -2.42 -10.98
CA TRP A 158 -15.30 -1.67 -12.22
C TRP A 158 -14.10 -1.84 -13.17
N ASP A 159 -12.88 -1.75 -12.64
CA ASP A 159 -11.67 -1.88 -13.44
C ASP A 159 -11.41 -3.34 -13.88
N TRP A 160 -11.83 -4.34 -13.09
CA TRP A 160 -11.77 -5.75 -13.52
C TRP A 160 -12.65 -5.99 -14.76
N ARG A 161 -13.81 -5.33 -14.84
CA ARG A 161 -14.72 -5.45 -15.98
C ARG A 161 -14.25 -4.75 -17.24
N ARG A 162 -13.17 -3.95 -17.18
CA ARG A 162 -12.60 -3.27 -18.35
C ARG A 162 -11.60 -4.16 -19.07
N PRO A 163 -11.75 -4.39 -20.40
CA PRO A 163 -10.71 -5.04 -21.18
C PRO A 163 -9.39 -4.28 -21.02
N ALA A 164 -8.26 -5.00 -21.02
CA ALA A 164 -6.97 -4.33 -21.08
C ALA A 164 -6.99 -3.37 -22.28
N PRO A 165 -6.48 -2.13 -22.15
CA PRO A 165 -6.27 -1.30 -23.31
C PRO A 165 -5.50 -2.15 -24.31
N VAL A 166 -6.06 -2.34 -25.51
CA VAL A 166 -5.32 -2.91 -26.63
C VAL A 166 -4.09 -2.02 -26.72
N ALA A 167 -2.91 -2.54 -26.38
CA ALA A 167 -1.66 -1.84 -26.62
C ALA A 167 -1.76 -1.36 -28.06
N ALA A 168 -1.64 -0.05 -28.28
CA ALA A 168 -1.77 0.54 -29.61
C ALA A 168 -0.92 -0.29 -30.57
N ALA A 169 -1.60 -1.12 -31.36
CA ALA A 169 -0.98 -1.89 -32.41
C ALA A 169 -0.59 -0.86 -33.46
N GLY A 170 0.71 -0.70 -33.69
CA GLY A 170 1.25 0.23 -34.68
C GLY A 170 1.66 1.58 -34.11
N ALA A 171 2.72 1.60 -33.28
CA ALA A 171 3.79 2.54 -33.60
C ALA A 171 4.67 1.77 -34.59
N ASP A 172 4.39 2.00 -35.87
CA ASP A 172 5.19 1.51 -36.98
C ASP A 172 6.61 2.05 -36.80
N ASP A 173 7.60 1.16 -36.72
CA ASP A 173 9.02 1.45 -36.56
C ASP A 173 9.64 1.93 -37.91
N SER A 174 8.82 2.48 -38.81
CA SER A 174 9.17 2.79 -40.20
C SER A 174 9.40 4.29 -40.49
N ASP A 175 9.15 5.19 -39.53
CA ASP A 175 9.40 6.63 -39.67
C ASP A 175 10.61 7.06 -38.81
N MET A 176 11.77 6.47 -39.08
CA MET A 176 13.05 7.12 -38.81
C MET A 176 13.54 7.69 -40.14
N PRO A 177 13.65 9.02 -40.32
CA PRO A 177 14.36 9.55 -41.47
C PRO A 177 15.79 9.01 -41.38
N ALA A 178 16.26 8.34 -42.42
CA ALA A 178 17.66 8.01 -42.55
C ALA A 178 18.44 9.33 -42.49
N ASP A 179 19.24 9.52 -41.44
CA ASP A 179 20.30 10.52 -41.43
C ASP A 179 21.33 10.08 -42.50
N GLU A 180 21.10 10.50 -43.74
CA GLU A 180 21.98 10.27 -44.89
C GLU A 180 23.27 11.12 -44.87
N ASP A 181 23.58 11.82 -43.77
CA ASP A 181 24.65 12.82 -43.75
C ASP A 181 25.62 12.63 -42.57
N ASN A 182 26.06 11.39 -42.33
CA ASN A 182 27.20 11.11 -41.44
C ASN A 182 28.45 10.70 -42.26
N PRO A 183 29.42 11.61 -42.47
CA PRO A 183 30.59 11.35 -43.30
C PRO A 183 31.64 10.41 -42.68
N ASP A 184 31.40 9.86 -41.48
CA ASP A 184 32.39 9.08 -40.72
C ASP A 184 32.13 7.56 -40.68
N THR A 185 31.37 7.00 -41.63
CA THR A 185 31.24 5.53 -41.74
C THR A 185 32.35 4.95 -42.64
N PRO A 186 33.27 4.11 -42.14
CA PRO A 186 34.27 3.47 -42.99
C PRO A 186 33.58 2.50 -43.96
N ALA A 187 33.89 2.61 -45.26
CA ALA A 187 33.40 1.69 -46.27
C ALA A 187 33.80 0.25 -45.92
N ALA A 188 32.81 -0.59 -45.62
CA ALA A 188 33.03 -2.03 -45.49
C ALA A 188 33.33 -2.60 -46.88
N GLU A 189 34.55 -3.13 -47.04
CA GLU A 189 34.97 -3.91 -48.21
C GLU A 189 33.99 -5.06 -48.45
N GLN A 190 33.43 -5.12 -49.67
CA GLN A 190 32.63 -6.24 -50.15
C GLN A 190 33.59 -7.34 -50.60
N ASP A 191 33.72 -8.40 -49.81
CA ASP A 191 34.33 -9.66 -50.27
C ASP A 191 33.34 -10.39 -51.18
N ASP A 192 33.69 -10.44 -52.48
CA ASP A 192 33.02 -11.22 -53.52
C ASP A 192 33.10 -12.73 -53.18
N TYR A 193 31.98 -13.32 -52.77
CA TYR A 193 31.81 -14.78 -52.73
C TYR A 193 31.09 -15.25 -53.99
N VAL A 194 31.85 -15.91 -54.88
CA VAL A 194 31.31 -16.61 -56.06
C VAL A 194 31.01 -18.06 -55.67
N PRO A 195 29.78 -18.56 -55.82
CA PRO A 195 29.50 -19.98 -55.66
C PRO A 195 29.92 -20.73 -56.93
N GLU A 196 30.76 -21.76 -56.79
CA GLU A 196 31.01 -22.75 -57.85
C GLU A 196 29.85 -23.75 -57.88
N ASP A 197 29.19 -23.85 -59.04
CA ASP A 197 28.26 -24.93 -59.40
C ASP A 197 29.04 -26.21 -59.75
N ASP A 198 28.79 -27.30 -59.01
CA ASP A 198 28.49 -28.67 -59.50
C ASP A 198 28.43 -29.71 -58.35
#